data_AF-A0A966R6E2-F1
#
_entry.id   AF-A0A966R6E2-F1
#
_cell.length_a   1.000
_cell.length_b   1.000
_cell.length_c   1.000
_cell.angle_alpha   90.00
_cell.angle_beta   90.00
_cell.angle_gamma   90.00
#
_symmetry.space_group_name_H-M   'P 1'
#
loop_
_entity.id
_entity.type
_entity.pdbx_description
1 polymer ?
#
loop_
_entity_poly.entity_id
_entity_poly.type
_entity_poly.pdbx_seq_one_letter_code
_entity_poly.pdbx_strand_id
1 'polypeptide(L)'
;MQFNEFYDRLYNIAMSYHWDIDNNNRLVATIKSGPARGFTLNPITALAHKSGFGYFRNTREDTEFAASLLGISRKLARNIYSATLATYNRGNTQVVRGRIRNALEV
;
A
#
# COMPACT_ATOMS: atom_id res chain seq x y z
N MET A 1 1.61 -15.15 2.37
CA MET A 1 2.63 -14.13 2.72
C MET A 1 2.50 -13.73 4.18
N GLN A 2 3.62 -13.66 4.88
CA GLN A 2 3.69 -13.19 6.27
C GLN A 2 3.88 -11.67 6.35
N PHE A 3 3.61 -11.08 7.53
CA PHE A 3 3.65 -9.62 7.73
C PHE A 3 5.03 -9.02 7.46
N ASN A 4 6.12 -9.70 7.86
CA ASN A 4 7.50 -9.20 7.66
C ASN A 4 7.89 -9.21 6.18
N GLU A 5 7.57 -10.30 5.47
CA GLU A 5 7.84 -10.44 4.03
C GLU A 5 7.12 -9.35 3.21
N PHE A 6 5.92 -8.93 3.64
CA PHE A 6 5.23 -7.78 3.05
C PHE A 6 6.05 -6.49 3.17
N TYR A 7 6.60 -6.20 4.36
CA TYR A 7 7.39 -5.00 4.58
C TYR A 7 8.71 -5.01 3.80
N ASP A 8 9.39 -6.16 3.74
CA ASP A 8 10.64 -6.29 2.98
C ASP A 8 10.41 -6.05 1.48
N ARG A 9 9.33 -6.63 0.93
CA ARG A 9 8.93 -6.37 -0.46
C ARG A 9 8.50 -4.92 -0.67
N LEU A 10 7.80 -4.33 0.30
CA LEU A 10 7.38 -2.94 0.25
C LEU A 10 8.59 -1.99 0.24
N TYR A 11 9.61 -2.26 1.05
CA TYR A 11 10.87 -1.52 1.09
C TYR A 11 11.58 -1.55 -0.26
N ASN A 12 11.67 -2.72 -0.89
CA ASN A 12 12.29 -2.88 -2.21
C ASN A 12 11.57 -2.10 -3.33
N ILE A 13 10.27 -1.81 -3.18
CA ILE A 13 9.50 -1.02 -4.15
C ILE A 13 9.34 0.44 -3.73
N ALA A 14 9.81 0.84 -2.56
CA ALA A 14 9.66 2.19 -2.03
C ALA A 14 10.20 3.23 -3.02
N MET A 15 11.42 3.02 -3.53
CA MET A 15 12.05 3.90 -4.52
C MET A 15 11.43 3.83 -5.93
N SER A 16 10.62 2.82 -6.24
CA SER A 16 9.98 2.69 -7.57
C SER A 16 8.78 3.63 -7.74
N TYR A 17 8.19 4.10 -6.64
CA TYR A 17 7.01 4.96 -6.66
C TYR A 17 7.27 6.21 -5.84
N HIS A 18 6.61 7.30 -6.18
CA HIS A 18 6.61 8.47 -5.32
C HIS A 18 5.50 8.32 -4.28
N TRP A 19 5.90 8.03 -3.05
CA TRP A 19 5.03 7.97 -1.89
C TRP A 19 4.84 9.36 -1.32
N ASP A 20 3.59 9.72 -1.07
CA ASP A 20 3.23 10.97 -0.45
C ASP A 20 2.11 10.74 0.56
N ILE A 21 2.02 11.64 1.53
CA ILE A 21 0.90 11.71 2.46
C ILE A 21 -0.03 12.79 1.91
N ASP A 22 -1.14 12.35 1.31
CA ASP A 22 -2.16 13.25 0.79
C ASP A 22 -2.72 14.15 1.91
N ASN A 23 -3.39 15.25 1.56
CA ASN A 23 -3.99 16.24 2.46
C ASN A 23 -4.92 15.62 3.51
N ASN A 24 -5.48 14.45 3.22
CA ASN A 24 -6.30 13.64 4.15
C ASN A 24 -5.49 12.70 5.05
N ASN A 25 -4.18 12.94 5.19
CA ASN A 25 -3.20 12.10 5.90
C ASN A 25 -3.12 10.65 5.38
N ARG A 26 -3.56 10.43 4.12
CA ARG A 26 -3.61 9.11 3.50
C ARG A 26 -2.28 8.83 2.84
N LEU A 27 -1.76 7.64 3.10
CA LEU A 27 -0.53 7.20 2.45
C LEU A 27 -0.87 6.67 1.05
N VAL A 28 -0.40 7.37 0.03
CA VAL A 28 -0.66 7.06 -1.38
C VAL A 28 0.63 7.11 -2.19
N ALA A 29 0.75 6.20 -3.14
CA ALA A 29 1.75 6.27 -4.19
C ALA A 29 1.13 6.89 -5.44
N THR A 30 1.83 7.81 -6.09
CA THR A 30 1.40 8.35 -7.38
C THR A 30 2.39 7.97 -8.47
N ILE A 31 1.87 7.42 -9.57
CA ILE A 31 2.68 7.14 -10.75
C ILE A 31 2.93 8.46 -11.50
N LYS A 32 4.18 8.91 -11.55
CA LYS A 32 4.56 10.17 -12.22
C LYS A 32 4.80 10.02 -13.73
N SER A 33 5.03 8.80 -14.22
CA SER A 33 5.49 8.55 -15.59
C SER A 33 4.83 7.32 -16.21
N GLY A 34 4.67 7.30 -17.53
CA GLY A 34 4.08 6.19 -18.28
C GLY A 34 2.58 6.32 -18.55
N PRO A 35 1.96 5.29 -19.16
CA PRO A 35 0.56 5.33 -19.59
C PRO A 35 -0.44 5.42 -18.43
N ALA A 36 -0.03 5.06 -17.22
CA ALA A 36 -0.84 5.16 -15.99
C ALA A 36 -0.45 6.37 -15.12
N ARG A 37 0.09 7.44 -15.73
CA ARG A 37 0.44 8.66 -15.01
C ARG A 37 -0.78 9.27 -14.31
N GLY A 38 -0.59 9.68 -13.06
CA GLY A 38 -1.66 10.24 -12.21
C GLY A 38 -2.51 9.19 -11.49
N PHE A 39 -2.24 7.90 -11.72
CA PHE A 39 -2.94 6.84 -11.01
C PHE A 39 -2.43 6.73 -9.56
N THR A 40 -3.37 6.67 -8.62
CA THR A 40 -3.08 6.57 -7.18
C THR A 40 -3.15 5.13 -6.72
N LEU A 41 -2.11 4.69 -6.04
CA LEU A 41 -1.92 3.35 -5.54
C LEU A 41 -1.77 3.39 -4.02
N ASN A 42 -2.10 2.28 -3.37
CA ASN A 42 -1.76 2.04 -1.97
C ASN A 42 -0.61 1.01 -1.89
N PRO A 43 -0.04 0.74 -0.70
CA PRO A 43 1.05 -0.21 -0.52
C PRO A 43 0.81 -1.58 -1.16
N ILE A 44 -0.41 -2.11 -1.08
CA ILE A 44 -0.73 -3.44 -1.61
C ILE A 44 -0.88 -3.38 -3.13
N THR A 45 -1.60 -2.41 -3.65
CA THR A 45 -1.82 -2.29 -5.10
C THR A 45 -0.53 -1.92 -5.84
N ALA A 46 0.35 -1.12 -5.23
CA ALA A 46 1.68 -0.83 -5.76
C ALA A 46 2.57 -2.09 -5.84
N LEU A 47 2.47 -2.96 -4.83
CA LEU A 47 3.20 -4.23 -4.80
C LEU A 47 2.64 -5.22 -5.82
N ALA A 48 1.32 -5.29 -5.97
CA ALA A 48 0.67 -6.11 -6.98
C ALA A 48 1.04 -5.65 -8.39
N HIS A 49 1.04 -4.33 -8.63
CA HIS A 49 1.47 -3.74 -9.89
C HIS A 49 2.94 -4.09 -10.19
N LYS A 50 3.84 -3.93 -9.23
CA LYS A 50 5.26 -4.31 -9.41
C LYS A 50 5.45 -5.80 -9.69
N SER A 51 4.59 -6.64 -9.10
CA SER A 51 4.60 -8.08 -9.30
C SER A 51 4.01 -8.51 -10.66
N GLY A 52 3.53 -7.57 -11.49
CA GLY A 52 3.04 -7.83 -12.84
C GLY A 52 1.53 -8.15 -12.93
N PHE A 53 0.77 -7.97 -11.85
CA PHE A 53 -0.68 -8.27 -11.82
C PHE A 53 -1.57 -7.17 -12.42
N GLY A 54 -0.98 -6.07 -12.90
CA GLY A 54 -1.71 -4.95 -13.50
C GLY A 54 -2.05 -3.83 -12.51
N TYR A 55 -3.00 -2.98 -12.90
CA TYR A 55 -3.40 -1.79 -12.14
C TYR A 55 -4.68 -2.06 -11.33
N PHE A 56 -4.66 -1.66 -10.06
CA PHE A 56 -5.78 -1.81 -9.13
C PHE A 56 -6.10 -0.47 -8.51
N ARG A 57 -7.38 -0.10 -8.44
CA ARG A 57 -7.78 1.18 -7.86
C ARG A 57 -7.48 1.19 -6.37
N ASN A 58 -7.32 2.38 -5.80
CA ASN A 58 -7.20 2.55 -4.35
C ASN A 58 -8.56 2.42 -3.63
N THR A 59 -9.29 1.34 -3.91
CA THR A 59 -10.54 0.98 -3.23
C THR A 59 -10.30 -0.25 -2.36
N ARG A 60 -11.14 -0.43 -1.35
CA ARG A 60 -11.04 -1.58 -0.44
C ARG A 60 -11.14 -2.92 -1.18
N GLU A 61 -12.08 -3.02 -2.13
CA GLU A 61 -12.34 -4.26 -2.87
C GLU A 61 -11.16 -4.65 -3.75
N ASP A 62 -10.65 -3.71 -4.55
CA ASP A 62 -9.49 -3.94 -5.41
C ASP A 62 -8.23 -4.25 -4.59
N THR A 63 -8.09 -3.62 -3.41
CA THR A 63 -6.97 -3.90 -2.50
C THR A 63 -7.04 -5.30 -1.92
N GLU A 64 -8.24 -5.77 -1.53
CA GLU A 64 -8.44 -7.13 -1.05
C GLU A 64 -8.21 -8.17 -2.16
N PHE A 65 -8.59 -7.85 -3.39
CA PHE A 65 -8.34 -8.70 -4.55
C PHE A 65 -6.84 -8.76 -4.91
N ALA A 66 -6.17 -7.62 -5.00
CA ALA A 66 -4.73 -7.53 -5.21
C ALA A 66 -3.95 -8.26 -4.11
N ALA A 67 -4.37 -8.12 -2.85
CA ALA A 67 -3.83 -8.87 -1.72
C ALA A 67 -3.98 -10.38 -1.91
N SER A 68 -5.14 -10.86 -2.37
CA SER A 68 -5.37 -12.27 -2.65
C SER A 68 -4.40 -12.82 -3.68
N LEU A 69 -4.13 -12.07 -4.76
CA LEU A 69 -3.16 -12.46 -5.79
C LEU A 69 -1.73 -12.56 -5.24
N LEU A 70 -1.39 -11.69 -4.29
CA LEU A 70 -0.12 -11.69 -3.57
C LEU A 70 -0.03 -12.73 -2.44
N GLY A 71 -1.09 -13.51 -2.22
CA GLY A 71 -1.16 -14.47 -1.11
C GLY A 71 -1.21 -13.81 0.27
N ILE A 72 -1.66 -12.57 0.37
CA ILE A 72 -1.91 -11.83 1.61
C ILE A 72 -3.31 -12.18 2.11
N SER A 73 -3.45 -12.50 3.40
CA SER A 73 -4.77 -12.75 3.97
C SER A 73 -5.66 -11.50 3.92
N ARG A 74 -6.95 -11.70 3.68
CA ARG A 74 -7.94 -10.61 3.64
C ARG A 74 -7.95 -9.74 4.91
N LYS A 75 -7.73 -10.37 6.07
CA LYS A 75 -7.62 -9.69 7.37
C LYS A 75 -6.41 -8.74 7.40
N LEU A 76 -5.27 -9.21 6.93
CA LEU A 76 -4.05 -8.42 6.84
C LEU A 76 -4.22 -7.24 5.86
N ALA A 77 -4.79 -7.51 4.69
CA ALA A 77 -5.06 -6.49 3.68
C ALA A 77 -5.95 -5.35 4.22
N ARG A 78 -7.02 -5.69 4.93
CA ARG A 78 -7.91 -4.72 5.58
C ARG A 78 -7.19 -3.87 6.63
N ASN A 79 -6.31 -4.48 7.43
CA ASN A 79 -5.54 -3.77 8.44
C ASN A 79 -4.58 -2.76 7.80
N ILE A 80 -3.86 -3.18 6.75
CA ILE A 80 -2.96 -2.31 5.99
C ILE A 80 -3.75 -1.18 5.32
N TYR A 81 -4.85 -1.49 4.63
CA TYR A 81 -5.69 -0.49 3.98
C TYR A 81 -6.23 0.54 4.99
N SER A 82 -6.75 0.08 6.13
CA SER A 82 -7.22 0.96 7.20
C SER A 82 -6.10 1.84 7.77
N ALA A 83 -4.88 1.30 7.90
CA ALA A 83 -3.70 2.06 8.32
C ALA A 83 -3.30 3.12 7.30
N THR A 84 -3.43 2.83 6.01
CA THR A 84 -3.12 3.77 4.92
C THR A 84 -4.13 4.89 4.80
N LEU A 85 -5.40 4.63 5.12
CA LEU A 85 -6.45 5.66 5.13
C LEU A 85 -6.33 6.64 6.32
N ALA A 86 -5.53 6.31 7.33
CA ALA A 86 -5.32 7.12 8.53
C ALA A 86 -6.61 7.56 9.27
N THR A 87 -7.74 6.88 9.03
CA THR A 87 -9.05 7.23 9.60
C THR A 87 -9.07 7.13 11.12
N TYR A 88 -8.29 6.21 11.67
CA TYR A 88 -8.18 6.01 13.12
C TYR A 88 -6.71 6.08 13.55
N ASN A 89 -6.40 7.06 14.41
CA ASN A 89 -5.07 7.30 14.97
C ASN A 89 -4.86 6.60 16.32
N ARG A 90 -5.29 5.34 16.45
CA ARG A 90 -5.22 4.61 17.73
C ARG A 90 -4.91 3.13 17.52
N GLY A 91 -4.23 2.54 18.50
CA GLY A 91 -3.98 1.10 18.59
C GLY A 91 -3.11 0.54 17.47
N ASN A 92 -3.39 -0.71 17.07
CA ASN A 92 -2.58 -1.45 16.09
C ASN A 92 -2.47 -0.74 14.73
N THR A 93 -3.51 -0.01 14.32
CA THR A 93 -3.54 0.75 13.05
C THR A 93 -2.44 1.81 12.99
N GLN A 94 -2.15 2.48 14.11
CA GLN A 94 -1.07 3.46 14.20
C GLN A 94 0.31 2.80 14.08
N VAL A 95 0.49 1.65 14.73
CA VAL A 95 1.75 0.88 14.67
C VAL A 95 2.01 0.38 13.25
N VAL A 96 1.01 -0.21 12.62
CA VAL A 96 1.09 -0.69 11.23
C VAL A 96 1.42 0.47 10.29
N ARG A 97 0.77 1.63 10.45
CA ARG A 97 1.08 2.83 9.67
C ARG A 97 2.52 3.30 9.86
N GLY A 98 3.00 3.36 11.10
CA GLY A 98 4.39 3.75 11.40
C GLY A 98 5.40 2.82 10.73
N ARG A 99 5.14 1.51 10.73
CA ARG A 99 5.99 0.53 10.02
C ARG A 99 5.93 0.69 8.50
N ILE A 100 4.74 0.94 7.94
CA ILE A 100 4.59 1.20 6.50
C ILE A 100 5.36 2.47 6.12
N ARG A 101 5.22 3.55 6.89
CA ARG A 101 5.94 4.81 6.70
C ARG A 101 7.45 4.62 6.75
N ASN A 102 7.94 3.91 7.76
CA ASN A 102 9.36 3.58 7.88
C ASN A 102 9.87 2.76 6.67
N ALA A 103 9.11 1.74 6.24
CA ALA A 103 9.47 0.93 5.08
C ALA A 103 9.42 1.69 3.75
N LEU A 104 8.69 2.80 3.69
CA LEU A 104 8.59 3.65 2.51
C LEU A 104 9.46 4.89 2.58
N GLU A 105 10.15 5.10 3.70
CA GLU A 105 10.97 6.27 3.99
C GLU A 105 10.20 7.61 3.89
N VAL A 106 8.93 7.61 4.35
CA VAL A 106 8.01 8.79 4.37
C VAL A 106 7.49 9.10 5.78
#